data_AF-F1DDI1-F1
#
_entry.id   AF-F1DDI1-F1
#
_cell.length_a   1.000
_cell.length_b   1.000
_cell.length_c   1.000
_cell.angle_alpha   90.00
_cell.angle_beta   90.00
_cell.angle_gamma   90.00
#
_symmetry.space_group_name_H-M   'P 1'
#
loop_
_entity.id
_entity.type
_entity.pdbx_description
1 polymer ?
#
loop_
_entity_poly.entity_id
_entity_poly.type
_entity_poly.pdbx_seq_one_letter_code
_entity_poly.pdbx_strand_id
1 'polypeptide(L)'
;LSLCNKNFQNNNNDHSSNAKHDLLLDVCLAANYEAQSLKTYREQYDLKYPSGSGSTMCTMLARSFADIGDIIRGRDLYFGKRKKKNQKETETERDQLENKLKTIFGKIKGNNKSTLTGLSIDEVREYWWTENRETVWKAMTCSDDDNKLAGASYFRPTCSERSGTFSQANKYCRCDGAKSANADQVPTYFDYVPQYLR
;
A
#
# COMPACT_ATOMS: atom_id res chain seq x y z
N LEU A 1 14.15 1.03 -6.14
CA LEU A 1 13.02 1.04 -5.21
C LEU A 1 13.54 0.54 -3.86
N SER A 2 13.33 1.28 -2.77
CA SER A 2 13.75 0.90 -1.40
C SER A 2 12.54 0.96 -0.47
N LEU A 3 11.50 0.21 -0.82
CA LEU A 3 10.27 0.17 -0.04
C LEU A 3 10.54 -0.42 1.36
N CYS A 4 9.97 0.16 2.41
CA CYS A 4 10.08 -0.29 3.81
C CYS A 4 9.30 -1.59 4.07
N ASN A 5 9.72 -2.69 3.45
CA ASN A 5 9.00 -3.98 3.42
C ASN A 5 9.70 -5.09 4.24
N LYS A 6 10.73 -4.73 5.01
CA LYS A 6 11.54 -5.69 5.79
C LYS A 6 10.74 -6.49 6.81
N ASN A 7 9.66 -5.93 7.36
CA ASN A 7 8.81 -6.61 8.34
C ASN A 7 8.18 -7.88 7.75
N PHE A 8 7.86 -7.89 6.44
CA PHE A 8 7.38 -9.10 5.77
C PHE A 8 8.43 -10.21 5.66
N GLN A 9 9.72 -9.88 5.70
CA GLN A 9 10.79 -10.87 5.62
C GLN A 9 10.97 -11.63 6.94
N ASN A 10 10.52 -11.11 8.08
CA ASN A 10 10.74 -11.73 9.39
C ASN A 10 9.51 -12.47 9.94
N ASN A 11 8.45 -12.59 9.14
CA ASN A 11 7.19 -13.15 9.62
C ASN A 11 7.19 -14.68 9.65
N ASN A 12 7.29 -15.24 10.85
CA ASN A 12 7.07 -16.67 11.14
C ASN A 12 5.62 -16.87 11.59
N ASN A 13 4.65 -16.63 10.70
CA ASN A 13 3.23 -16.90 10.98
C ASN A 13 2.92 -18.38 10.77
N ASP A 14 3.49 -19.24 11.60
CA ASP A 14 3.41 -20.68 11.40
C ASP A 14 2.05 -21.26 11.81
N HIS A 15 1.34 -20.68 12.77
CA HIS A 15 0.09 -21.22 13.28
C HIS A 15 -0.92 -20.14 13.69
N SER A 16 -1.91 -19.79 12.84
CA SER A 16 -3.14 -19.16 13.35
C SER A 16 -4.26 -19.05 12.32
N SER A 17 -5.51 -19.18 12.78
CA SER A 17 -6.73 -18.68 12.14
C SER A 17 -6.68 -17.18 11.80
N ASN A 18 -5.69 -16.45 12.33
CA ASN A 18 -5.55 -15.00 12.25
C ASN A 18 -4.65 -14.51 11.11
N ALA A 19 -4.17 -15.40 10.22
CA ALA A 19 -3.24 -15.04 9.14
C ALA A 19 -3.67 -13.79 8.32
N LYS A 20 -4.97 -13.55 8.15
CA LYS A 20 -5.49 -12.33 7.47
C LYS A 20 -5.26 -11.05 8.28
N HIS A 21 -5.40 -11.11 9.60
CA HIS A 21 -5.24 -9.98 10.51
C HIS A 21 -3.77 -9.69 10.76
N ASP A 22 -2.96 -10.74 10.90
CA ASP A 22 -1.51 -10.61 11.05
C ASP A 22 -0.92 -9.95 9.80
N LEU A 23 -1.30 -10.44 8.60
CA LEU A 23 -0.88 -9.82 7.34
C LEU A 23 -1.30 -8.34 7.26
N LEU A 24 -2.52 -7.99 7.67
CA LEU A 24 -2.99 -6.60 7.66
C LEU A 24 -2.13 -5.72 8.57
N LEU A 25 -1.80 -6.19 9.77
CA LEU A 25 -0.95 -5.48 10.71
C LEU A 25 0.42 -5.18 10.09
N ASP A 26 1.07 -6.17 9.48
CA ASP A 26 2.38 -6.00 8.87
C ASP A 26 2.34 -5.06 7.66
N VAL A 27 1.28 -5.13 6.85
CA VAL A 27 1.10 -4.21 5.71
C VAL A 27 0.89 -2.78 6.18
N CYS A 28 0.07 -2.58 7.21
CA CYS A 28 -0.13 -1.26 7.81
C CYS A 28 1.17 -0.71 8.42
N LEU A 29 1.96 -1.55 9.09
CA LEU A 29 3.24 -1.16 9.67
C LEU A 29 4.26 -0.78 8.58
N ALA A 30 4.34 -1.56 7.51
CA ALA A 30 5.18 -1.25 6.35
C ALA A 30 4.77 0.07 5.69
N ALA A 31 3.46 0.28 5.48
CA ALA A 31 2.91 1.52 4.94
C ALA A 31 3.22 2.74 5.83
N ASN A 32 3.13 2.58 7.15
CA ASN A 32 3.44 3.61 8.13
C ASN A 32 4.92 4.02 8.08
N TYR A 33 5.83 3.04 8.07
CA TYR A 33 7.28 3.29 7.97
C TYR A 33 7.68 3.87 6.61
N GLU A 34 7.08 3.40 5.52
CA GLU A 34 7.29 3.95 4.18
C GLU A 34 6.96 5.44 4.17
N ALA A 35 5.79 5.82 4.68
CA ALA A 35 5.39 7.22 4.78
C ALA A 35 6.35 8.07 5.62
N GLN A 36 6.82 7.56 6.77
CA GLN A 36 7.81 8.24 7.60
C GLN A 36 9.12 8.45 6.83
N SER A 37 9.58 7.44 6.08
CA SER A 37 10.81 7.55 5.29
C SER A 37 10.70 8.63 4.21
N LEU A 38 9.54 8.72 3.53
CA LEU A 38 9.28 9.70 2.47
C LEU A 38 9.32 11.14 2.95
N LYS A 39 9.03 11.41 4.23
CA LYS A 39 9.12 12.76 4.81
C LYS A 39 10.50 13.38 4.60
N THR A 40 11.56 12.58 4.70
CA THR A 40 12.95 13.05 4.54
C THR A 40 13.29 13.43 3.10
N TYR A 41 12.56 12.91 2.12
CA TYR A 41 12.78 13.20 0.70
C TYR A 41 11.89 14.31 0.16
N ARG A 42 10.99 14.85 0.99
CA ARG A 42 10.01 15.86 0.58
C ARG A 42 10.65 17.07 -0.06
N GLU A 43 11.64 17.68 0.60
CA GLU A 43 12.29 18.90 0.09
C GLU A 43 12.94 18.67 -1.28
N GLN A 44 13.61 17.53 -1.46
CA GLN A 44 14.21 17.17 -2.75
C GLN A 44 13.14 16.97 -3.84
N TYR A 45 12.01 16.38 -3.48
CA TYR A 45 10.90 16.16 -4.41
C TYR A 45 10.22 17.48 -4.79
N ASP A 46 10.03 18.38 -3.83
CA ASP A 46 9.46 19.73 -4.04
C ASP A 46 10.37 20.56 -4.96
N LEU A 47 11.69 20.47 -4.78
CA LEU A 47 12.68 21.12 -5.66
C LEU A 47 12.69 20.54 -7.08
N LYS A 48 12.47 19.22 -7.22
CA LYS A 48 12.47 18.52 -8.50
C LYS A 48 11.17 18.75 -9.29
N TYR A 49 10.05 18.89 -8.60
CA TYR A 49 8.74 19.13 -9.17
C TYR A 49 8.18 20.47 -8.65
N PRO A 50 8.84 21.60 -8.96
CA PRO A 50 8.41 22.92 -8.51
C PRO A 50 7.10 23.25 -9.23
N SER A 51 5.97 22.95 -8.59
CA SER A 51 4.65 23.17 -9.16
C SER A 51 3.76 23.84 -8.12
N GLY A 52 3.23 25.00 -8.48
CA GLY A 52 2.18 25.69 -7.73
C GLY A 52 0.82 24.98 -7.75
N SER A 53 0.79 23.64 -7.87
CA SER A 53 -0.43 22.85 -8.01
C SER A 53 -0.36 21.57 -7.16
N GLY A 54 -1.00 21.59 -5.99
CA GLY A 54 -1.31 20.39 -5.19
C GLY A 54 -0.14 19.80 -4.41
N SER A 55 -0.45 19.13 -3.29
CA SER A 55 0.57 18.57 -2.41
C SER A 55 1.34 17.42 -3.08
N THR A 56 2.61 17.68 -3.40
CA THR A 56 3.62 16.71 -3.83
C THR A 56 3.65 15.47 -2.93
N MET A 57 3.48 15.67 -1.63
CA MET A 57 3.52 14.62 -0.62
C MET A 57 2.39 13.60 -0.79
N CYS A 58 1.15 14.04 -1.05
CA CYS A 58 0.04 13.10 -1.28
C CYS A 58 0.26 12.26 -2.54
N THR A 59 0.90 12.84 -3.56
CA THR A 59 1.24 12.12 -4.80
C THR A 59 2.34 11.10 -4.59
N MET A 60 3.37 11.43 -3.79
CA MET A 60 4.41 10.48 -3.40
C MET A 60 3.82 9.31 -2.61
N LEU A 61 2.99 9.59 -1.61
CA LEU A 61 2.30 8.56 -0.83
C LEU A 61 1.41 7.68 -1.72
N ALA A 62 0.67 8.28 -2.67
CA ALA A 62 -0.14 7.54 -3.63
C ALA A 62 0.67 6.57 -4.51
N ARG A 63 1.90 6.93 -4.87
CA ARG A 63 2.80 6.06 -5.64
C ARG A 63 3.33 4.90 -4.79
N SER A 64 3.82 5.17 -3.58
CA SER A 64 4.27 4.11 -2.67
C SER A 64 3.13 3.17 -2.26
N PHE A 65 1.91 3.68 -2.11
CA PHE A 65 0.71 2.87 -1.89
C PHE A 65 0.43 1.90 -3.04
N ALA A 66 0.54 2.37 -4.29
CA ALA A 66 0.38 1.51 -5.44
C ALA A 66 1.46 0.42 -5.53
N ASP A 67 2.71 0.75 -5.18
CA ASP A 67 3.81 -0.22 -5.14
C ASP A 67 3.62 -1.27 -4.03
N ILE A 68 3.16 -0.87 -2.83
CA ILE A 68 2.75 -1.81 -1.77
C ILE A 68 1.65 -2.73 -2.28
N GLY A 69 0.62 -2.18 -2.92
CA GLY A 69 -0.48 -2.95 -3.49
C GLY A 69 -0.01 -3.95 -4.54
N ASP A 70 0.93 -3.57 -5.39
CA ASP A 70 1.51 -4.47 -6.40
C ASP A 70 2.36 -5.58 -5.79
N ILE A 71 3.10 -5.33 -4.70
CA ILE A 71 3.80 -6.40 -3.97
C ILE A 71 2.79 -7.37 -3.37
N ILE A 72 1.75 -6.88 -2.71
CA ILE A 72 0.73 -7.73 -2.08
C ILE A 72 -0.03 -8.54 -3.11
N ARG A 73 -0.25 -8.01 -4.32
CA ARG A 73 -0.94 -8.71 -5.42
C ARG A 73 -0.03 -9.52 -6.34
N GLY A 74 1.30 -9.46 -6.15
CA GLY A 74 2.26 -10.20 -6.98
C GLY A 74 2.50 -9.58 -8.36
N ARG A 75 2.13 -8.30 -8.53
CA ARG A 75 2.24 -7.53 -9.78
C ARG A 75 3.46 -6.62 -9.83
N ASP A 76 4.18 -6.46 -8.72
CA ASP A 76 5.38 -5.64 -8.68
C ASP A 76 6.40 -6.14 -9.72
N LEU A 77 7.12 -5.26 -10.41
CA LEU A 77 8.10 -5.60 -11.44
C LEU A 77 9.54 -5.50 -10.92
N TYR A 78 9.74 -5.10 -9.66
CA TYR A 78 11.06 -4.96 -9.09
C TYR A 78 11.66 -6.32 -8.69
N PHE A 79 12.73 -6.72 -9.38
CA PHE A 79 13.40 -8.01 -9.15
C PHE A 79 14.36 -8.04 -7.95
N GLY A 80 14.61 -6.91 -7.28
CA GLY A 80 15.57 -6.86 -6.18
C GLY A 80 17.03 -7.09 -6.59
N LYS A 81 17.92 -7.16 -5.59
CA LYS A 81 19.32 -7.55 -5.79
C LYS A 81 19.43 -9.07 -5.77
N ARG A 82 20.03 -9.66 -6.80
CA ARG A 82 20.34 -11.10 -6.83
C ARG A 82 21.42 -11.41 -5.80
N LYS A 83 21.12 -12.27 -4.83
CA LYS A 83 22.15 -12.85 -3.95
C LYS A 83 22.83 -13.99 -4.73
N LYS A 84 24.14 -13.87 -4.99
CA LYS A 84 24.93 -15.00 -5.51
C LYS A 84 25.14 -15.97 -4.34
N LYS A 85 24.38 -17.07 -4.29
CA LYS A 85 24.68 -18.21 -3.42
C LYS A 85 25.16 -19.36 -4.31
N ASN A 86 26.46 -19.66 -4.22
CA ASN A 86 27.08 -20.92 -4.65
C ASN A 86 26.74 -21.48 -6.06
N GLN A 87 26.67 -20.63 -7.10
CA GLN A 87 26.55 -21.00 -8.52
C GLN A 87 25.35 -21.89 -8.93
N LYS A 88 24.41 -22.19 -8.04
CA LYS A 88 23.14 -22.84 -8.38
C LYS A 88 22.01 -22.12 -7.63
N GLU A 89 21.12 -21.54 -8.44
CA GLU A 89 19.87 -20.85 -8.09
C GLU A 89 20.00 -19.51 -7.34
N THR A 90 19.72 -18.42 -8.05
CA THR A 90 19.74 -17.04 -7.53
C THR A 90 18.35 -16.64 -7.04
N GLU A 91 17.97 -17.07 -5.84
CA GLU A 91 16.80 -16.47 -5.17
C GLU A 91 17.08 -14.99 -4.84
N THR A 92 16.16 -14.12 -5.25
CA THR A 92 16.15 -12.71 -4.89
C THR A 92 15.38 -12.51 -3.59
N GLU A 93 15.59 -11.36 -2.92
CA GLU A 93 14.77 -10.97 -1.76
C GLU A 93 13.27 -10.88 -2.12
N ARG A 94 12.98 -10.57 -3.39
CA ARG A 94 11.64 -10.58 -3.94
C ARG A 94 11.08 -12.00 -4.05
N ASP A 95 11.85 -12.98 -4.52
CA ASP A 95 11.38 -14.38 -4.60
C ASP A 95 11.06 -14.93 -3.22
N GLN A 96 11.88 -14.61 -2.22
CA GLN A 96 11.64 -15.00 -0.83
C GLN A 96 10.37 -14.35 -0.26
N LEU A 97 10.17 -13.06 -0.54
CA LEU A 97 8.95 -12.35 -0.14
C LEU A 97 7.71 -12.92 -0.84
N GLU A 98 7.79 -13.18 -2.14
CA GLU A 98 6.69 -13.72 -2.94
C GLU A 98 6.31 -15.13 -2.47
N ASN A 99 7.28 -15.99 -2.16
CA ASN A 99 7.04 -17.31 -1.59
C ASN A 99 6.35 -17.24 -0.22
N LYS A 100 6.75 -16.28 0.63
CA LYS A 100 6.09 -16.03 1.92
C LYS A 100 4.66 -15.56 1.75
N LEU A 101 4.42 -14.59 0.86
CA LEU A 101 3.07 -14.10 0.56
C LEU A 101 2.18 -15.23 0.01
N LYS A 102 2.66 -16.02 -0.95
CA LYS A 102 1.93 -17.20 -1.45
C LYS A 102 1.56 -18.18 -0.35
N THR A 103 2.50 -18.43 0.58
CA THR A 103 2.25 -19.29 1.75
C THR A 103 1.16 -18.71 2.66
N ILE A 104 1.24 -17.42 2.99
CA ILE A 104 0.24 -16.72 3.81
C ILE A 104 -1.14 -16.75 3.14
N PHE A 105 -1.23 -16.40 1.86
CA PHE A 105 -2.49 -16.43 1.12
C PHE A 105 -3.05 -17.84 0.95
N GLY A 106 -2.19 -18.85 0.82
CA GLY A 106 -2.57 -20.26 0.88
C GLY A 106 -3.25 -20.62 2.21
N LYS A 107 -2.71 -20.14 3.33
CA LYS A 107 -3.32 -20.30 4.66
C LYS A 107 -4.65 -19.53 4.78
N ILE A 108 -4.72 -18.27 4.33
CA ILE A 108 -5.95 -17.46 4.31
C ILE A 108 -7.06 -18.18 3.54
N LYS A 109 -6.74 -18.70 2.34
CA LYS A 109 -7.65 -19.50 1.53
C LYS A 109 -8.08 -20.78 2.25
N GLY A 110 -7.13 -21.50 2.85
CA GLY A 110 -7.39 -22.73 3.60
C GLY A 110 -8.29 -22.55 4.83
N ASN A 111 -8.19 -21.41 5.52
CA ASN A 111 -9.00 -21.09 6.69
C ASN A 111 -10.43 -20.62 6.32
N ASN A 112 -10.66 -20.18 5.08
CA ASN A 112 -11.96 -19.69 4.59
C ASN A 112 -12.48 -20.53 3.42
N LYS A 113 -12.27 -21.85 3.45
CA LYS A 113 -12.61 -22.76 2.35
C LYS A 113 -14.06 -22.58 1.88
N SER A 114 -15.04 -22.41 2.76
CA SER A 114 -16.44 -22.24 2.35
C SER A 114 -16.68 -21.06 1.41
N THR A 115 -15.90 -19.98 1.55
CA THR A 115 -16.08 -18.73 0.80
C THR A 115 -15.07 -18.56 -0.34
N LEU A 116 -13.85 -19.09 -0.19
CA LEU A 116 -12.75 -18.92 -1.14
C LEU A 116 -12.47 -20.19 -1.97
N THR A 117 -13.35 -21.19 -1.93
CA THR A 117 -13.25 -22.38 -2.79
C THR A 117 -13.36 -21.96 -4.26
N GLY A 118 -12.51 -22.55 -5.11
CA GLY A 118 -12.49 -22.27 -6.55
C GLY A 118 -11.62 -21.08 -6.97
N LEU A 119 -11.33 -20.13 -6.08
CA LEU A 119 -10.48 -18.97 -6.40
C LEU A 119 -9.00 -19.35 -6.44
N SER A 120 -8.25 -18.83 -7.41
CA SER A 120 -6.79 -18.86 -7.44
C SER A 120 -6.19 -18.01 -6.30
N ILE A 121 -4.91 -18.24 -5.99
CA ILE A 121 -4.21 -17.40 -4.98
C ILE A 121 -4.19 -15.94 -5.42
N ASP A 122 -4.00 -15.67 -6.71
CA ASP A 122 -3.93 -14.31 -7.23
C ASP A 122 -5.27 -13.58 -7.09
N GLU A 123 -6.39 -14.25 -7.32
CA GLU A 123 -7.73 -13.68 -7.06
C GLU A 123 -7.94 -13.38 -5.56
N VAL A 124 -7.50 -14.27 -4.67
CA VAL A 124 -7.59 -14.04 -3.22
C VAL A 124 -6.76 -12.81 -2.82
N ARG A 125 -5.60 -12.58 -3.45
CA ARG A 125 -4.77 -11.40 -3.20
C ARG A 125 -5.46 -10.11 -3.66
N GLU A 126 -6.13 -10.11 -4.81
CA GLU A 126 -6.91 -8.96 -5.31
C GLU A 126 -8.07 -8.60 -4.38
N TYR A 127 -8.83 -9.62 -3.93
CA TYR A 127 -9.92 -9.40 -2.98
C TYR A 127 -9.40 -8.87 -1.65
N TRP A 128 -8.32 -9.47 -1.14
CA TRP A 128 -7.72 -9.00 0.11
C TRP A 128 -7.23 -7.56 0.00
N TRP A 129 -6.56 -7.19 -1.09
CA TRP A 129 -6.13 -5.80 -1.29
C TRP A 129 -7.34 -4.86 -1.32
N THR A 130 -8.34 -5.16 -2.15
CA THR A 130 -9.53 -4.32 -2.31
C THR A 130 -10.27 -4.09 -0.98
N GLU A 131 -10.39 -5.13 -0.15
CA GLU A 131 -11.03 -5.05 1.17
C GLU A 131 -10.22 -4.20 2.17
N ASN A 132 -8.89 -4.24 2.10
CA ASN A 132 -8.03 -3.67 3.14
C ASN A 132 -7.34 -2.34 2.74
N ARG A 133 -7.42 -1.95 1.46
CA ARG A 133 -6.69 -0.80 0.90
C ARG A 133 -6.96 0.51 1.64
N GLU A 134 -8.18 0.72 2.14
CA GLU A 134 -8.55 1.90 2.94
C GLU A 134 -7.81 1.94 4.27
N THR A 135 -7.75 0.81 4.98
CA THR A 135 -7.00 0.68 6.24
C THR A 135 -5.51 0.91 6.03
N VAL A 136 -4.94 0.38 4.94
CA VAL A 136 -3.52 0.57 4.59
C VAL A 136 -3.24 2.03 4.26
N TRP A 137 -4.10 2.69 3.48
CA TRP A 137 -3.98 4.12 3.19
C TRP A 137 -4.05 4.97 4.45
N LYS A 138 -4.98 4.64 5.36
CA LYS A 138 -5.09 5.29 6.66
C LYS A 138 -3.80 5.16 7.45
N ALA A 139 -3.23 3.95 7.57
CA ALA A 139 -1.97 3.72 8.28
C ALA A 139 -0.80 4.53 7.68
N MET A 140 -0.74 4.64 6.34
CA MET A 140 0.26 5.42 5.62
C MET A 140 0.16 6.92 5.90
N THR A 141 -1.06 7.44 5.90
CA THR A 141 -1.33 8.87 6.06
C THR A 141 -1.47 9.30 7.53
N CYS A 142 -1.49 8.35 8.48
CA CYS A 142 -1.47 8.61 9.92
C CYS A 142 -0.08 9.02 10.43
N SER A 143 0.99 8.68 9.70
CA SER A 143 2.36 9.08 10.02
C SER A 143 2.55 10.59 9.83
N ASP A 144 2.01 11.41 10.72
CA ASP A 144 2.07 12.87 10.60
C ASP A 144 2.41 13.58 11.92
N ASP A 145 3.43 13.08 12.62
CA ASP A 145 3.92 13.70 13.86
C ASP A 145 4.30 15.19 13.71
N ASP A 146 4.60 15.63 12.48
CA ASP A 146 4.95 17.02 12.15
C ASP A 146 3.74 17.86 11.66
N ASN A 147 2.54 17.28 11.63
CA ASN A 147 1.30 17.89 11.13
C ASN A 147 1.37 18.44 9.67
N LYS A 148 2.27 17.89 8.84
CA LYS A 148 2.54 18.32 7.45
C LYS A 148 1.47 17.83 6.47
N LEU A 149 0.73 16.78 6.80
CA LEU A 149 -0.36 16.24 5.99
C LEU A 149 -1.70 16.91 6.31
N ALA A 150 -1.83 17.64 7.43
CA ALA A 150 -3.10 18.24 7.86
C ALA A 150 -3.79 19.14 6.83
N GLY A 151 -3.00 19.87 6.03
CA GLY A 151 -3.50 20.67 4.89
C GLY A 151 -3.08 20.14 3.52
N ALA A 152 -2.54 18.93 3.46
CA ALA A 152 -2.05 18.35 2.22
C ALA A 152 -3.22 17.86 1.36
N SER A 153 -3.24 18.31 0.10
CA SER A 153 -4.27 17.95 -0.87
C SER A 153 -3.78 16.98 -1.96
N TYR A 154 -4.56 15.93 -2.23
CA TYR A 154 -4.36 15.14 -3.45
C TYR A 154 -4.81 15.95 -4.67
N PHE A 155 -4.00 15.95 -5.73
CA PHE A 155 -4.18 16.88 -6.86
C PHE A 155 -5.47 16.65 -7.65
N ARG A 156 -5.98 15.40 -7.71
CA ARG A 156 -7.22 15.09 -8.39
C ARG A 156 -8.43 15.35 -7.48
N PRO A 157 -9.50 15.99 -7.97
CA PRO A 157 -10.76 16.07 -7.25
C PRO A 157 -11.44 14.69 -7.31
N THR A 158 -11.22 13.87 -6.29
CA THR A 158 -11.72 12.49 -6.22
C THR A 158 -12.70 12.26 -5.07
N CYS A 159 -12.88 13.26 -4.21
CA CYS A 159 -13.85 13.21 -3.13
C CYS A 159 -15.21 13.69 -3.63
N SER A 160 -16.27 12.95 -3.30
CA SER A 160 -17.63 13.38 -3.58
C SER A 160 -18.17 14.20 -2.40
N GLU A 161 -18.59 15.44 -2.64
CA GLU A 161 -19.36 16.20 -1.66
C GLU A 161 -20.86 15.93 -1.82
N ARG A 162 -21.63 16.08 -0.75
CA ARG A 162 -23.08 15.84 -0.72
C ARG A 162 -23.86 16.72 -1.74
N SER A 163 -23.27 17.81 -2.19
CA SER A 163 -23.78 18.73 -3.21
C SER A 163 -23.61 18.24 -4.66
N GLY A 164 -22.99 17.08 -4.89
CA GLY A 164 -22.69 16.58 -6.24
C GLY A 164 -21.47 17.23 -6.90
N THR A 165 -20.74 18.07 -6.16
CA THR A 165 -19.46 18.65 -6.57
C THR A 165 -18.30 17.74 -6.15
N PHE A 166 -17.31 17.59 -7.02
CA PHE A 166 -16.07 16.89 -6.69
C PHE A 166 -15.12 17.84 -5.97
N SER A 167 -14.50 17.38 -4.88
CA SER A 167 -13.49 18.12 -4.15
C SER A 167 -12.20 17.33 -4.02
N GLN A 168 -11.11 18.05 -3.71
CA GLN A 168 -9.83 17.44 -3.41
C GLN A 168 -9.83 16.89 -1.99
N ALA A 169 -9.11 15.78 -1.80
CA ALA A 169 -8.80 15.24 -0.48
C ALA A 169 -7.82 16.16 0.24
N ASN A 170 -8.33 17.15 0.98
CA ASN A 170 -7.57 18.30 1.48
C ASN A 170 -7.11 18.18 2.95
N LYS A 171 -7.43 17.05 3.62
CA LYS A 171 -6.98 16.75 4.98
C LYS A 171 -6.32 15.39 5.03
N TYR A 172 -5.05 15.35 5.44
CA TYR A 172 -4.25 14.13 5.56
C TYR A 172 -4.19 13.29 4.28
N CYS A 173 -4.33 13.92 3.10
CA CYS A 173 -4.49 13.20 1.83
C CYS A 173 -5.67 12.19 1.86
N ARG A 174 -6.75 12.50 2.57
CA ARG A 174 -7.97 11.68 2.64
C ARG A 174 -9.19 12.52 2.28
N CYS A 175 -10.23 11.84 1.82
CA CYS A 175 -11.52 12.48 1.69
C CYS A 175 -12.19 12.60 3.06
N ASP A 176 -12.64 13.80 3.39
CA ASP A 176 -13.50 14.02 4.54
C ASP A 176 -14.87 13.39 4.26
N GLY A 177 -15.10 12.21 4.83
CA GLY A 177 -16.44 11.63 4.88
C GLY A 177 -17.37 12.58 5.63
N ALA A 178 -18.55 12.83 5.08
CA ALA A 178 -19.57 13.66 5.73
C ALA A 178 -20.02 13.06 7.08
N LYS A 179 -19.33 13.38 8.18
CA LYS A 179 -19.68 13.08 9.60
C LYS A 179 -20.25 11.68 9.96
N SER A 180 -20.17 10.69 9.08
CA SER A 180 -20.52 9.29 9.34
C SER A 180 -20.23 8.45 8.09
N ALA A 181 -19.57 7.31 8.29
CA ALA A 181 -19.26 6.20 7.37
C ALA A 181 -17.94 6.22 6.56
N ASN A 182 -17.52 7.30 5.89
CA ASN A 182 -16.43 7.23 4.88
C ASN A 182 -15.26 8.20 5.10
N ALA A 183 -14.84 8.44 6.36
CA ALA A 183 -13.86 9.46 6.71
C ALA A 183 -12.38 9.13 6.40
N ASP A 184 -12.10 8.03 5.69
CA ASP A 184 -10.74 7.57 5.37
C ASP A 184 -10.61 7.05 3.93
N GLN A 185 -11.49 7.51 3.02
CA GLN A 185 -11.52 7.01 1.65
C GLN A 185 -10.20 7.34 0.92
N VAL A 186 -9.67 6.35 0.21
CA VAL A 186 -8.43 6.50 -0.58
C VAL A 186 -8.71 7.38 -1.80
N PRO A 187 -8.07 8.55 -1.94
CA PRO A 187 -8.36 9.47 -3.04
C PRO A 187 -7.66 9.12 -4.36
N THR A 188 -6.84 8.06 -4.36
CA THR A 188 -6.07 7.61 -5.53
C THR A 188 -6.56 6.25 -6.02
N TYR A 189 -6.37 6.01 -7.31
CA TYR A 189 -6.56 4.73 -7.99
C TYR A 189 -5.27 4.23 -8.66
N PHE A 190 -4.11 4.79 -8.27
CA PHE A 190 -2.82 4.35 -8.80
C PHE A 190 -2.56 2.87 -8.57
N ASP A 191 -3.09 2.29 -7.49
CA ASP A 191 -3.06 0.85 -7.26
C ASP A 191 -3.82 0.06 -8.34
N TYR A 192 -4.71 0.66 -9.12
CA TYR A 192 -5.35 0.00 -10.26
C TYR A 192 -4.75 0.41 -11.62
N VAL A 193 -3.65 1.17 -11.61
CA VAL A 193 -2.88 1.54 -12.82
C VAL A 193 -1.67 0.61 -12.93
N PRO A 194 -1.39 -0.01 -14.10
CA PRO A 194 -0.20 -0.82 -14.30
C PRO A 194 1.10 -0.11 -13.89
N GLN A 195 2.00 -0.78 -13.18
CA GLN A 195 3.21 -0.17 -12.59
C GLN A 195 4.05 0.62 -13.58
N TYR A 196 4.20 0.13 -14.81
CA TYR A 196 4.98 0.79 -15.85
C TYR A 196 4.45 2.20 -16.25
N LEU A 197 3.17 2.48 -16.01
CA LEU A 197 2.50 3.73 -16.40
C LEU A 197 2.44 4.79 -15.27
N ARG A 198 2.94 4.47 -14.06
CA ARG A 198 2.82 5.34 -12.87
C ARG A 198 3.98 6.31 -12.71
#